data_AF-A0A2D4EQE1-F1
#
_entry.id   AF-A0A2D4EQE1-F1
#
_cell.length_a   1.000
_cell.length_b   1.000
_cell.length_c   1.000
_cell.angle_alpha   90.00
_cell.angle_beta   90.00
_cell.angle_gamma   90.00
#
_symmetry.space_group_name_H-M   'P 1'
#
loop_
_entity.id
_entity.type
_entity.pdbx_description
1 polymer ?
#
loop_
_entity_poly.entity_id
_entity_poly.type
_entity_poly.pdbx_seq_one_letter_code
_entity_poly.pdbx_strand_id
1 'polypeptide(L)'
;WGSAPPPAAAAFSDGEESDEAPEEVTFERAREAAAEERRLVGERTRREKAVLKEKRRHREELFKEQKKRKLLPENVLEELASTQTSTNSTTDEQDQNVEDEVENQDDSEKDSEEEILATRCPPNYMAVRLKDQELTNRQQQEAKDFIQKHLYGASCNRTTANQYFSVENKKNAVKKAAIQFVNRSWGKVKKEKATRFTKHWVSSKIIP
;
A
#
# COMPACT_ATOMS: atom_id res chain seq x y z
N TRP A 1 32.82 -57.51 0.88
CA TRP A 1 31.78 -58.32 1.52
C TRP A 1 31.68 -57.84 2.95
N GLY A 2 30.89 -56.80 3.19
CA GLY A 2 30.63 -56.25 4.53
C GLY A 2 29.19 -56.55 4.87
N SER A 3 28.97 -57.37 5.90
CA SER A 3 27.65 -57.83 6.33
C SER A 3 26.88 -56.66 6.99
N ALA A 4 25.73 -56.30 6.44
CA ALA A 4 24.79 -55.39 7.07
C ALA A 4 23.95 -56.15 8.12
N PRO A 5 23.70 -55.58 9.32
CA PRO A 5 22.70 -56.13 10.24
C PRO A 5 21.28 -55.78 9.76
N PRO A 6 20.27 -56.65 10.01
CA PRO A 6 18.89 -56.36 9.64
C PRO A 6 18.30 -55.25 10.51
N PRO A 7 17.35 -54.43 10.00
CA PRO A 7 16.65 -53.45 10.82
C PRO A 7 15.75 -54.18 11.81
N ALA A 8 15.92 -53.85 13.10
CA ALA A 8 15.01 -54.26 14.16
C ALA A 8 13.58 -53.81 13.80
N ALA A 9 12.64 -54.75 13.92
CA ALA A 9 11.23 -54.53 13.69
C ALA A 9 10.78 -53.28 14.46
N ALA A 10 10.19 -52.32 13.72
CA ALA A 10 9.42 -51.25 14.31
C ALA A 10 8.30 -51.90 15.13
N ALA A 11 8.47 -51.89 16.45
CA ALA A 11 7.36 -52.05 17.36
C ALA A 11 6.40 -50.92 17.04
N PHE A 12 5.31 -51.25 16.36
CA PHE A 12 4.13 -50.42 16.32
C PHE A 12 3.70 -50.24 17.77
N SER A 13 4.01 -49.06 18.32
CA SER A 13 3.39 -48.60 19.55
C SER A 13 1.91 -48.47 19.21
N ASP A 14 1.14 -49.46 19.65
CA ASP A 14 -0.30 -49.48 19.61
C ASP A 14 -0.78 -48.15 20.22
N GLY A 15 -1.46 -47.35 19.40
CA GLY A 15 -2.07 -46.12 19.86
C GLY A 15 -3.27 -46.52 20.69
N GLU A 16 -3.13 -46.47 22.00
CA GLU A 16 -4.25 -46.46 22.94
C GLU A 16 -5.03 -45.16 22.70
N GLU A 17 -5.85 -45.16 21.64
CA GLU A 17 -6.92 -44.21 21.40
C GLU A 17 -7.96 -44.48 22.47
N SER A 18 -7.82 -43.79 23.60
CA SER A 18 -8.81 -43.77 24.67
C SER A 18 -10.10 -43.23 24.05
N ASP A 19 -11.02 -44.13 23.75
CA ASP A 19 -12.36 -43.92 23.20
C ASP A 19 -13.26 -43.29 24.28
N GLU A 20 -12.82 -42.15 24.84
CA GLU A 20 -13.58 -41.35 25.79
C GLU A 20 -14.77 -40.77 25.03
N ALA A 21 -15.91 -41.44 25.20
CA ALA A 21 -17.17 -41.05 24.57
C ALA A 21 -17.44 -39.55 24.83
N PRO A 22 -17.85 -38.79 23.81
CA PRO A 22 -18.11 -37.36 23.99
C PRO A 22 -19.14 -37.16 25.09
N GLU A 23 -18.86 -36.20 25.98
CA GLU A 23 -19.76 -35.80 27.07
C GLU A 23 -21.20 -35.72 26.55
N GLU A 24 -22.12 -36.47 27.16
CA GLU A 24 -23.53 -36.51 26.75
C GLU A 24 -24.18 -35.16 27.06
N VAL A 25 -24.03 -34.21 26.15
CA VAL A 25 -24.62 -32.88 26.27
C VAL A 25 -26.10 -32.98 25.94
N THR A 26 -26.96 -32.73 26.93
CA THR A 26 -28.40 -32.64 26.69
C THR A 26 -28.70 -31.50 25.72
N PHE A 27 -29.69 -31.68 24.84
CA PHE A 27 -30.08 -30.69 23.83
C PHE A 27 -30.37 -29.30 24.40
N GLU A 28 -30.87 -29.23 25.64
CA GLU A 28 -31.11 -27.97 26.35
C GLU A 28 -29.81 -27.25 26.71
N ARG A 29 -28.82 -27.98 27.24
CA ARG A 29 -27.49 -27.44 27.55
C ARG A 29 -26.76 -26.97 26.29
N ALA A 30 -26.87 -27.72 25.19
CA ALA A 30 -26.32 -27.30 23.90
C ALA A 30 -26.98 -26.00 23.38
N ARG A 31 -28.30 -25.86 23.57
CA ARG A 31 -29.03 -24.65 23.18
C ARG A 31 -28.65 -23.45 24.03
N GLU A 32 -28.50 -23.64 25.34
CA GLU A 32 -28.08 -22.59 26.28
C GLU A 32 -26.64 -22.13 26.00
N ALA A 33 -25.71 -23.07 25.82
CA ALA A 33 -24.32 -22.78 25.46
C ALA A 33 -24.23 -21.98 24.14
N ALA A 34 -24.99 -22.37 23.11
CA ALA A 34 -25.03 -21.65 21.84
C ALA A 34 -25.62 -20.22 21.97
N ALA A 35 -26.56 -20.01 22.89
CA ALA A 35 -27.13 -18.70 23.16
C ALA A 35 -26.14 -17.79 23.90
N GLU A 36 -25.41 -18.32 24.87
CA GLU A 36 -24.34 -17.61 25.58
C GLU A 36 -23.19 -17.26 24.66
N GLU A 37 -22.75 -18.18 23.80
CA GLU A 37 -21.69 -17.93 22.83
C GLU A 37 -22.06 -16.77 21.90
N ARG A 38 -23.30 -16.74 21.38
CA ARG A 38 -23.80 -15.61 20.57
C ARG A 38 -23.76 -14.29 21.33
N ARG A 39 -24.10 -14.28 22.62
CA ARG A 39 -23.98 -13.08 23.46
C ARG A 39 -22.52 -12.65 23.61
N LEU A 40 -21.63 -13.56 23.94
CA LEU A 40 -20.20 -13.29 24.15
C LEU A 40 -19.54 -12.76 22.88
N VAL A 41 -19.87 -13.34 21.71
CA VAL A 41 -19.40 -12.83 20.41
C VAL A 41 -19.92 -11.42 20.16
N GLY A 42 -21.19 -11.16 20.44
CA GLY A 42 -21.78 -9.82 20.36
C GLY A 42 -21.07 -8.81 21.27
N GLU A 43 -20.74 -9.18 22.50
CA GLU A 43 -19.98 -8.32 23.42
C GLU A 43 -18.54 -8.10 22.97
N ARG A 44 -17.85 -9.14 22.49
CA ARG A 44 -16.48 -9.05 21.99
C ARG A 44 -16.39 -8.07 20.83
N THR A 45 -17.32 -8.14 19.87
CA THR A 45 -17.35 -7.19 18.75
C THR A 45 -17.64 -5.75 19.19
N ARG A 46 -18.46 -5.55 20.22
CA ARG A 46 -18.68 -4.21 20.81
C ARG A 46 -17.43 -3.67 21.48
N ARG A 47 -16.74 -4.49 22.29
CA ARG A 47 -15.47 -4.13 22.94
C ARG A 47 -14.40 -3.78 21.92
N GLU A 48 -14.26 -4.59 20.87
CA GLU A 48 -13.31 -4.35 19.78
C GLU A 48 -13.58 -3.02 19.05
N LYS A 49 -14.85 -2.74 18.74
CA LYS A 49 -15.26 -1.45 18.16
C LYS A 49 -14.95 -0.27 19.09
N ALA A 50 -15.09 -0.43 20.40
CA ALA A 50 -14.77 0.61 21.37
C ALA A 50 -13.25 0.92 21.38
N VAL A 51 -12.40 -0.12 21.40
CA VAL A 51 -10.94 0.03 21.34
C VAL A 51 -10.51 0.74 20.05
N LEU A 52 -11.11 0.42 18.91
CA LEU A 52 -10.81 1.10 17.64
C LEU A 52 -11.18 2.59 17.67
N LYS A 53 -12.31 2.94 18.30
CA LYS A 53 -12.72 4.33 18.48
C LYS A 53 -11.77 5.08 19.42
N GLU A 54 -11.34 4.45 20.52
CA GLU A 54 -10.37 5.02 21.46
C GLU A 54 -9.02 5.30 20.76
N LYS A 55 -8.50 4.34 19.99
CA LYS A 55 -7.29 4.54 19.18
C LYS A 55 -7.43 5.67 18.16
N ARG A 56 -8.64 5.91 17.63
CA ARG A 56 -8.91 7.05 16.75
C ARG A 56 -8.83 8.36 17.54
N ARG A 57 -9.53 8.45 18.67
CA ARG A 57 -9.51 9.62 19.56
C ARG A 57 -8.09 9.98 20.00
N HIS A 58 -7.31 8.98 20.44
CA HIS A 58 -5.94 9.18 20.86
C HIS A 58 -5.06 9.77 19.74
N ARG A 59 -5.22 9.31 18.50
CA ARG A 59 -4.49 9.88 17.35
C ARG A 59 -4.91 11.33 17.06
N GLU A 60 -6.19 11.63 17.17
CA GLU A 60 -6.69 13.00 17.01
C GLU A 60 -6.16 13.93 18.12
N GLU A 61 -6.09 13.46 19.36
CA GLU A 61 -5.51 14.19 20.49
C GLU A 61 -4.02 14.47 20.27
N LEU A 62 -3.24 13.47 19.88
CA LEU A 62 -1.83 13.65 19.53
C LEU A 62 -1.64 14.66 18.40
N PHE A 63 -2.51 14.64 17.38
CA PHE A 63 -2.44 15.61 16.30
C PHE A 63 -2.75 17.03 16.78
N LYS A 64 -3.77 17.20 17.64
CA LYS A 64 -4.10 18.49 18.26
C LYS A 64 -2.96 18.98 19.15
N GLU A 65 -2.35 18.12 19.97
CA GLU A 65 -1.20 18.49 20.80
C GLU A 65 0.01 18.86 19.95
N GLN A 66 0.30 18.10 18.90
CA GLN A 66 1.38 18.45 17.95
C GLN A 66 1.12 19.78 17.27
N LYS A 67 -0.12 20.07 16.86
CA LYS A 67 -0.48 21.38 16.28
C LYS A 67 -0.31 22.51 17.28
N LYS A 68 -0.67 22.31 18.55
CA LYS A 68 -0.43 23.28 19.63
C LYS A 68 1.06 23.50 19.89
N ARG A 69 1.86 22.42 19.92
CA ARG A 69 3.32 22.49 20.12
C ARG A 69 4.08 23.09 18.94
N LYS A 70 3.57 22.92 17.73
CA LYS A 70 4.12 23.54 16.50
C LYS A 70 3.64 24.98 16.30
N LEU A 71 2.63 25.42 17.04
CA LEU A 71 2.26 26.83 17.09
C LEU A 71 3.35 27.59 17.86
N LEU A 72 3.63 28.80 17.42
CA LEU A 72 4.47 29.72 18.18
C LEU A 72 3.82 29.97 19.56
N PRO A 73 4.61 30.23 20.62
CA PRO A 73 4.07 30.55 21.94
C PRO A 73 2.99 31.62 21.84
N GLU A 74 1.90 31.45 22.60
CA GLU A 74 0.71 32.30 22.52
C GLU A 74 1.04 33.80 22.68
N ASN A 75 2.00 34.11 23.56
CA ASN A 75 2.51 35.47 23.78
C ASN A 75 3.06 36.14 22.50
N VAL A 76 3.73 35.37 21.63
CA VAL A 76 4.28 35.88 20.36
C VAL A 76 3.16 36.10 19.34
N LEU A 77 2.15 35.23 19.34
CA LEU A 77 0.99 35.38 18.47
C LEU A 77 0.13 36.59 18.91
N GLU A 78 0.02 36.83 20.21
CA GLU A 78 -0.70 37.98 20.79
C GLU A 78 0.02 39.31 20.49
N GLU A 79 1.35 39.35 20.54
CA GLU A 79 2.14 40.51 20.10
C GLU A 79 1.92 40.79 18.60
N LEU A 80 2.01 39.77 17.74
CA LEU A 80 1.77 39.92 16.31
C LEU A 80 0.33 40.38 16.00
N ALA A 81 -0.67 39.86 16.71
CA ALA A 81 -2.06 40.30 16.56
C ALA A 81 -2.26 41.75 17.03
N SER A 82 -1.66 42.13 18.16
CA SER A 82 -1.76 43.49 18.70
C SER A 82 -1.08 44.51 17.77
N THR A 83 0.06 44.17 17.17
CA THR A 83 0.73 45.01 16.18
C THR A 83 -0.11 45.23 14.92
N GLN A 84 -0.88 44.23 14.44
CA GLN A 84 -1.81 44.40 13.32
C GLN A 84 -3.02 45.28 13.65
N THR A 85 -3.53 45.24 14.90
CA THR A 85 -4.63 46.14 15.30
C THR A 85 -4.19 47.59 15.47
N SER A 86 -2.89 47.86 15.66
CA SER A 86 -2.33 49.21 15.70
C SER A 86 -2.21 49.88 14.32
N THR A 87 -2.25 49.12 13.22
CA THR A 87 -2.05 49.66 11.86
C THR A 87 -3.35 49.89 11.08
N ASN A 88 -4.50 49.46 11.61
CA ASN A 88 -5.79 49.53 10.90
C ASN A 88 -6.71 50.66 11.36
N SER A 89 -6.18 51.65 12.09
CA SER A 89 -6.88 52.91 12.34
C SER A 89 -6.22 54.02 11.54
N THR A 90 -6.48 54.10 10.24
CA THR A 90 -6.56 55.37 9.48
C THR A 90 -6.90 55.11 8.01
N THR A 91 -7.90 55.86 7.57
CA THR A 91 -8.14 56.32 6.19
C THR A 91 -9.11 55.51 5.33
N ASP A 92 -10.31 56.09 5.27
CA ASP A 92 -11.38 55.94 4.30
C ASP A 92 -10.94 56.21 2.84
N GLU A 93 -11.64 55.51 1.94
CA GLU A 93 -12.12 55.90 0.60
C GLU A 93 -11.15 56.24 -0.55
N GLN A 94 -11.20 55.40 -1.61
CA GLN A 94 -11.30 55.69 -3.07
C GLN A 94 -10.58 54.56 -3.84
N ASP A 95 -11.29 53.59 -4.41
CA ASP A 95 -11.98 53.58 -5.72
C ASP A 95 -11.05 53.31 -6.93
N GLN A 96 -11.55 52.42 -7.80
CA GLN A 96 -11.18 52.14 -9.19
C GLN A 96 -10.22 50.96 -9.55
N ASN A 97 -10.87 49.85 -9.89
CA ASN A 97 -11.00 49.30 -11.24
C ASN A 97 -9.83 48.52 -11.92
N VAL A 98 -10.24 47.34 -12.44
CA VAL A 98 -9.78 46.59 -13.63
C VAL A 98 -8.62 45.58 -13.54
N GLU A 99 -9.01 44.34 -13.88
CA GLU A 99 -8.33 43.23 -14.59
C GLU A 99 -7.27 42.36 -13.89
N ASP A 100 -7.79 41.20 -13.47
CA ASP A 100 -7.29 39.85 -13.75
C ASP A 100 -6.35 39.74 -14.97
N GLU A 101 -5.07 39.41 -14.73
CA GLU A 101 -4.30 38.51 -15.60
C GLU A 101 -3.17 37.85 -14.80
N VAL A 102 -3.49 36.69 -14.21
CA VAL A 102 -2.52 35.82 -13.53
C VAL A 102 -1.87 34.89 -14.58
N GLU A 103 -0.75 35.31 -15.17
CA GLU A 103 0.19 34.36 -15.77
C GLU A 103 0.87 33.56 -14.64
N ASN A 104 0.49 32.29 -14.55
CA ASN A 104 1.11 31.31 -13.68
C ASN A 104 2.38 30.78 -14.35
N GLN A 105 3.55 31.29 -13.94
CA GLN A 105 4.80 30.54 -13.99
C GLN A 105 5.11 30.04 -12.58
N ASP A 106 4.67 28.82 -12.28
CA ASP A 106 5.14 28.05 -11.12
C ASP A 106 6.01 26.91 -11.66
N ASP A 107 7.29 27.23 -11.89
CA ASP A 107 8.32 26.25 -12.19
C ASP A 107 9.15 26.04 -10.92
N SER A 108 9.22 24.75 -10.53
CA SER A 108 10.22 24.12 -9.68
C SER A 108 10.48 24.71 -8.29
N GLU A 109 9.84 24.15 -7.26
CA GLU A 109 10.43 24.04 -5.92
C GLU A 109 9.68 22.98 -5.09
N LYS A 110 9.71 21.71 -5.53
CA LYS A 110 9.15 20.56 -4.78
C LYS A 110 10.17 19.44 -4.52
N ASP A 111 11.46 19.73 -4.67
CA ASP A 111 12.52 18.73 -4.48
C ASP A 111 13.19 18.79 -3.09
N SER A 112 12.92 19.81 -2.26
CA SER A 112 13.66 20.00 -1.00
C SER A 112 13.02 19.34 0.23
N GLU A 113 11.71 19.07 0.23
CA GLU A 113 11.01 18.58 1.42
C GLU A 113 11.30 17.10 1.74
N GLU A 114 11.58 16.29 0.71
CA GLU A 114 11.88 14.87 0.86
C GLU A 114 13.36 14.63 1.24
N GLU A 115 14.25 15.54 0.85
CA GLU A 115 15.69 15.50 1.17
C GLU A 115 15.97 15.82 2.65
N ILE A 116 15.20 16.74 3.26
CA ILE A 116 15.38 17.17 4.66
C ILE A 116 14.93 16.07 5.66
N LEU A 117 14.03 15.16 5.25
CA LEU A 117 13.60 14.03 6.08
C LEU A 117 14.60 12.88 6.08
N ALA A 118 15.44 12.76 5.05
CA ALA A 118 16.46 11.71 4.95
C ALA A 118 17.63 11.93 5.92
N THR A 119 17.94 13.18 6.28
CA THR A 119 19.11 13.53 7.10
C THR A 119 18.89 13.32 8.62
N ARG A 120 17.64 13.18 9.08
CA ARG A 120 17.29 13.20 10.52
C ARG A 120 17.04 11.82 11.13
N CYS A 121 17.10 10.75 10.35
CA CYS A 121 17.00 9.38 10.83
C CYS A 121 18.40 8.74 10.93
N PRO A 122 18.74 8.05 12.03
CA PRO A 122 19.92 7.18 12.05
C PRO A 122 19.84 6.19 10.87
N PRO A 123 20.96 5.81 10.23
CA PRO A 123 20.95 4.80 9.19
C PRO A 123 20.35 3.51 9.76
N ASN A 124 19.20 3.10 9.21
CA ASN A 124 18.57 1.83 9.58
C ASN A 124 19.43 0.70 9.00
N TYR A 125 20.18 0.01 9.86
CA TYR A 125 20.91 -1.17 9.45
C TYR A 125 19.95 -2.35 9.38
N MET A 126 19.73 -2.86 8.18
CA MET A 126 19.01 -4.11 7.98
C MET A 126 20.04 -5.23 7.83
N ALA A 127 20.19 -6.05 8.88
CA ALA A 127 21.04 -7.23 8.82
C ALA A 127 20.36 -8.30 7.95
N VAL A 128 20.80 -8.40 6.69
CA VAL A 128 20.36 -9.45 5.76
C VAL A 128 21.47 -10.48 5.64
N ARG A 129 21.19 -11.73 6.03
CA ARG A 129 22.09 -12.84 5.72
C ARG A 129 21.97 -13.13 4.23
N LEU A 130 23.03 -12.94 3.45
CA LEU A 130 23.05 -13.15 1.99
C LEU A 130 22.51 -14.53 1.56
N LYS A 131 22.73 -15.57 2.37
CA LYS A 131 22.24 -16.93 2.13
C LYS A 131 20.72 -17.10 2.29
N ASP A 132 20.08 -16.21 3.04
CA ASP A 132 18.64 -16.24 3.25
C ASP A 132 17.90 -15.51 2.14
N GLN A 133 18.56 -14.68 1.33
CA GLN A 133 17.88 -13.88 0.32
C GLN A 133 17.30 -14.76 -0.81
N GLU A 134 18.04 -15.79 -1.21
CA GLU A 134 17.60 -16.79 -2.17
C GLU A 134 16.51 -17.69 -1.58
N LEU A 135 16.68 -18.11 -0.32
CA LEU A 135 15.70 -18.96 0.40
C LEU A 135 14.40 -18.22 0.68
N THR A 136 14.46 -16.95 1.08
CA THR A 136 13.27 -16.12 1.30
C THR A 136 12.53 -15.86 0.00
N ASN A 137 13.22 -15.65 -1.11
CA ASN A 137 12.58 -15.56 -2.42
C ASN A 137 11.92 -16.89 -2.82
N ARG A 138 12.62 -18.03 -2.63
CA ARG A 138 12.10 -19.37 -2.92
C ARG A 138 10.88 -19.70 -2.08
N GLN A 139 10.94 -19.48 -0.77
CA GLN A 139 9.83 -19.73 0.16
C GLN A 139 8.65 -18.80 -0.12
N GLN A 140 8.90 -17.54 -0.49
CA GLN A 140 7.85 -16.63 -0.95
C GLN A 140 7.19 -17.13 -2.25
N GLN A 141 7.97 -17.68 -3.18
CA GLN A 141 7.44 -18.24 -4.42
C GLN A 141 6.63 -19.51 -4.16
N GLU A 142 7.14 -20.43 -3.34
CA GLU A 142 6.41 -21.62 -2.90
C GLU A 142 5.11 -21.26 -2.18
N ALA A 143 5.12 -20.24 -1.32
CA ALA A 143 3.91 -19.76 -0.65
C ALA A 143 2.89 -19.15 -1.63
N LYS A 144 3.35 -18.39 -2.63
CA LYS A 144 2.48 -17.87 -3.70
C LYS A 144 1.86 -19.02 -4.50
N ASP A 145 2.67 -20.00 -4.88
CA ASP A 145 2.23 -21.16 -5.66
C ASP A 145 1.26 -22.03 -4.85
N PHE A 146 1.48 -22.18 -3.54
CA PHE A 146 0.55 -22.85 -2.62
C PHE A 146 -0.81 -22.14 -2.58
N ILE A 147 -0.83 -20.83 -2.34
CA ILE A 147 -2.07 -20.03 -2.34
C ILE A 147 -2.76 -20.14 -3.70
N GLN A 148 -2.00 -20.04 -4.79
CA GLN A 148 -2.51 -20.14 -6.15
C GLN A 148 -3.20 -21.49 -6.41
N LYS A 149 -2.53 -22.59 -6.03
CA LYS A 149 -3.05 -23.96 -6.21
C LYS A 149 -4.31 -24.22 -5.37
N HIS A 150 -4.31 -23.79 -4.11
CA HIS A 150 -5.37 -24.14 -3.16
C HIS A 150 -6.58 -23.18 -3.18
N LEU A 151 -6.36 -21.90 -3.50
CA LEU A 151 -7.42 -20.89 -3.44
C LEU A 151 -7.98 -20.52 -4.82
N TYR A 152 -7.16 -20.58 -5.88
CA TYR A 152 -7.53 -20.07 -7.20
C TYR A 152 -7.53 -21.13 -8.32
N GLY A 153 -6.85 -22.27 -8.12
CA GLY A 153 -6.80 -23.38 -9.06
C GLY A 153 -5.82 -23.17 -10.23
N ALA A 154 -5.53 -24.25 -10.96
CA ALA A 154 -4.48 -24.28 -12.01
C ALA A 154 -4.72 -23.35 -13.22
N SER A 155 -5.96 -22.87 -13.42
CA SER A 155 -6.35 -22.11 -14.61
C SER A 155 -6.50 -20.60 -14.40
N CYS A 156 -6.42 -20.09 -13.18
CA CYS A 156 -6.73 -18.70 -12.88
C CYS A 156 -5.50 -17.93 -12.38
N ASN A 157 -4.66 -17.43 -13.30
CA ASN A 157 -3.64 -16.43 -12.98
C ASN A 157 -4.32 -15.11 -12.61
N ARG A 158 -4.84 -14.99 -11.38
CA ARG A 158 -5.37 -13.73 -10.88
C ARG A 158 -4.24 -12.70 -10.92
N THR A 159 -4.45 -11.61 -11.65
CA THR A 159 -3.48 -10.51 -11.69
C THR A 159 -3.29 -9.98 -10.26
N THR A 160 -2.05 -9.92 -9.80
CA THR A 160 -1.74 -9.41 -8.45
C THR A 160 -2.13 -7.93 -8.37
N ALA A 161 -2.52 -7.42 -7.19
CA ALA A 161 -2.86 -5.99 -7.03
C ALA A 161 -1.79 -5.05 -7.62
N ASN A 162 -0.51 -5.39 -7.45
CA ASN A 162 0.60 -4.62 -8.04
C ASN A 162 0.60 -4.61 -9.59
N GLN A 163 0.19 -5.71 -10.22
CA GLN A 163 0.01 -5.79 -11.68
C GLN A 163 -1.21 -4.99 -12.11
N TYR A 164 -2.32 -5.09 -11.38
CA TYR A 164 -3.55 -4.36 -11.70
C TYR A 164 -3.37 -2.84 -11.57
N PHE A 165 -2.69 -2.40 -10.52
CA PHE A 165 -2.41 -0.99 -10.27
C PHE A 165 -1.18 -0.46 -11.00
N SER A 166 -0.49 -1.31 -11.77
CA SER A 166 0.75 -1.00 -12.47
C SER A 166 1.68 -0.16 -11.60
N VAL A 167 1.92 -0.61 -10.36
CA VAL A 167 2.71 0.13 -9.38
C VAL A 167 4.11 0.43 -9.92
N GLU A 168 4.65 -0.48 -10.73
CA GLU A 168 5.89 -0.30 -11.47
C GLU A 168 5.85 0.92 -12.41
N ASN A 169 4.76 1.11 -13.18
CA ASN A 169 4.57 2.30 -14.01
C ASN A 169 4.49 3.60 -13.20
N LYS A 170 4.06 3.52 -11.93
CA LYS A 170 4.00 4.68 -11.03
C LYS A 170 5.33 4.97 -10.33
N LYS A 171 6.15 3.94 -10.11
CA LYS A 171 7.47 4.04 -9.44
C LYS A 171 8.62 4.34 -10.39
N ASN A 172 8.43 4.15 -11.70
CA ASN A 172 9.41 4.53 -12.71
C ASN A 172 9.64 6.05 -12.72
N ALA A 173 10.89 6.48 -12.96
CA ALA A 173 11.26 7.90 -13.08
C ALA A 173 10.37 8.65 -14.08
N VAL A 174 10.05 8.00 -15.22
CA VAL A 174 9.02 8.47 -16.15
C VAL A 174 7.72 7.71 -15.86
N LYS A 175 6.81 8.39 -15.15
CA LYS A 175 5.49 7.84 -14.76
C LYS A 175 4.66 7.52 -16.01
N LYS A 176 4.08 6.31 -16.06
CA LYS A 176 3.20 5.86 -17.14
C LYS A 176 1.80 5.55 -16.62
N ALA A 177 0.81 5.62 -17.50
CA ALA A 177 -0.56 5.25 -17.18
C ALA A 177 -0.64 3.81 -16.65
N ALA A 178 -1.48 3.59 -15.64
CA ALA A 178 -1.63 2.27 -15.05
C ALA A 178 -2.33 1.29 -16.00
N ILE A 179 -3.25 1.79 -16.82
CA ILE A 179 -3.99 1.03 -17.82
C ILE A 179 -3.93 1.82 -19.13
N GLN A 180 -3.53 1.18 -20.23
CA GLN A 180 -3.58 1.78 -21.57
C GLN A 180 -4.82 1.25 -22.30
N PHE A 181 -5.84 2.09 -22.44
CA PHE A 181 -7.08 1.72 -23.13
C PHE A 181 -6.91 1.55 -24.64
N VAL A 182 -5.85 2.14 -25.22
CA VAL A 182 -5.57 2.09 -26.65
C VAL A 182 -4.17 1.53 -26.86
N ASN A 183 -4.07 0.49 -27.69
CA ASN A 183 -2.79 -0.09 -28.04
C ASN A 183 -2.01 0.85 -28.97
N ARG A 184 -1.07 1.61 -28.40
CA ARG A 184 -0.18 2.53 -29.12
C ARG A 184 0.70 1.83 -30.17
N SER A 185 0.86 0.51 -30.11
CA SER A 185 1.64 -0.26 -31.09
C SER A 185 0.85 -0.64 -32.35
N TRP A 186 -0.48 -0.61 -32.30
CA TRP A 186 -1.37 -1.03 -33.40
C TRP A 186 -1.09 -0.30 -34.73
N GLY A 187 -0.74 0.99 -34.66
CA GLY A 187 -0.45 1.80 -35.83
C GLY A 187 0.99 1.76 -36.34
N LYS A 188 1.94 1.15 -35.61
CA LYS A 188 3.37 1.26 -35.93
C LYS A 188 3.73 0.59 -37.25
N VAL A 189 3.24 -0.62 -37.48
CA VAL A 189 3.47 -1.38 -38.72
C VAL A 189 2.90 -0.64 -39.93
N LYS A 190 1.71 -0.07 -39.79
CA LYS A 190 1.04 0.66 -40.89
C LYS A 190 1.76 1.98 -41.20
N LYS A 191 2.24 2.70 -40.18
CA LYS A 191 3.10 3.89 -40.33
C LYS A 191 4.42 3.55 -41.01
N GLU A 192 5.07 2.46 -40.61
CA GLU A 192 6.34 2.05 -41.22
C GLU A 192 6.18 1.60 -42.68
N LYS A 193 5.09 0.89 -43.01
CA LYS A 193 4.75 0.58 -44.41
C LYS A 193 4.54 1.86 -45.23
N ALA A 194 3.83 2.85 -44.68
CA ALA A 194 3.61 4.12 -45.36
C ALA A 194 4.93 4.88 -45.60
N THR A 195 5.81 4.95 -44.60
CA THR A 195 7.11 5.63 -44.79
C THR A 195 8.01 4.91 -45.79
N ARG A 196 8.03 3.57 -45.78
CA ARG A 196 8.73 2.77 -46.79
C ARG A 196 8.16 3.01 -48.19
N PHE A 197 6.83 3.07 -48.33
CA PHE A 197 6.17 3.37 -49.59
C PHE A 197 6.52 4.77 -50.10
N THR A 198 6.44 5.81 -49.26
CA THR A 198 6.82 7.18 -49.63
C THR A 198 8.28 7.25 -50.07
N LYS A 199 9.21 6.62 -49.33
CA LYS A 199 10.62 6.56 -49.71
C LYS A 199 10.80 5.90 -51.09
N HIS A 200 10.13 4.77 -51.32
CA HIS A 200 10.23 4.06 -52.59
C HIS A 200 9.62 4.86 -53.75
N TRP A 201 8.48 5.50 -53.54
CA TRP A 201 7.82 6.35 -54.52
C TRP A 201 8.68 7.57 -54.89
N VAL A 202 9.26 8.25 -53.90
CA VAL A 202 10.18 9.38 -54.12
C VAL A 202 11.43 8.91 -54.88
N SER A 203 12.03 7.78 -54.50
CA SER A 203 13.20 7.23 -55.23
C SER A 203 12.86 6.89 -56.68
N SER A 204 11.64 6.41 -56.96
CA SER A 204 11.19 6.07 -58.32
C SER A 204 10.82 7.29 -59.16
N LYS A 205 10.63 8.46 -58.53
CA LYS A 205 10.26 9.73 -59.18
C LYS A 205 11.45 10.66 -59.41
N ILE A 206 12.50 10.53 -58.58
CA ILE A 206 13.67 11.44 -58.57
C ILE A 206 14.86 10.88 -59.38
N ILE A 207 14.85 9.60 -59.74
CA ILE A 207 15.86 9.00 -60.63
C ILE A 207 15.28 9.00 -62.06
N PRO A 208 15.88 9.73 -63.03
CA PRO A 208 15.53 9.64 -64.45
C PRO A 208 15.83 8.26 -65.04
#